data_AF-V4HTC1-F1
#
_entry.id   AF-V4HTC1-F1
#
_cell.length_a   1.000
_cell.length_b   1.000
_cell.length_c   1.000
_cell.angle_alpha   90.00
_cell.angle_beta   90.00
_cell.angle_gamma   90.00
#
_symmetry.space_group_name_H-M   'P 1'
#
loop_
_entity.id
_entity.type
_entity.pdbx_description
1 polymer ?
#
loop_
_entity_poly.entity_id
_entity_poly.type
_entity_poly.pdbx_seq_one_letter_code
_entity_poly.pdbx_strand_id
1 'polypeptide(L)'
;MKTIQLMTVTLLGLCATNLLAFDTANSTAVASSDMLPTTECDSRSLSEYALKPCYPATIENTPTDTSASRFAYKQFYAVNWPSQKGKVGLPDLDADYTTSSDHLPVWQTWPRLQDLQLSQKQNEQLSWNSLNYFIPKQCQSLVEKDKNGDSALSKFVKNNPNIPVNSKVEALFDITDAHGDVLYDINNKPVFYQIYLNEQSWQFLSQPNPAKPYDFAIGNYDNTQRGAMFLKASWMLLDKTQVADFHSSVALVVDPTSKACSIEVVGLAGLHIVNKSIPSQYTEIDGNRVNNWSWSTYEHTNNAPKTSDLKLSETKQSWNLFNIDLTNKETFNALEKTCKNNSEWDFSQTNCEINSPSPDSTTSQIVNTLELPREIASQKQVYNDQAHKRLKKYNSNFINYELVASQWLKDKVMSPTNLSNTTMESFFQEENCSACHSDAAEQDFMFLNDSKLKSLPDWIQLSGDAKLFN
;
A
#
# COMPACT_ATOMS: atom_id res chain seq x y z
N MET A 1 -81.81 27.87 -36.40
CA MET A 1 -82.51 27.58 -35.14
C MET A 1 -82.34 26.10 -34.83
N LYS A 2 -81.61 25.74 -33.76
CA LYS A 2 -81.49 24.40 -33.10
C LYS A 2 -80.97 23.22 -33.95
N THR A 3 -80.16 22.25 -33.51
CA THR A 3 -79.22 22.01 -32.39
C THR A 3 -78.35 20.83 -32.85
N ILE A 4 -77.17 20.70 -32.26
CA ILE A 4 -76.08 19.74 -32.47
C ILE A 4 -76.49 18.26 -32.27
N GLN A 5 -75.85 17.34 -33.01
CA GLN A 5 -75.47 16.03 -32.46
C GLN A 5 -74.16 15.52 -33.09
N LEU A 6 -73.23 15.11 -32.22
CA LEU A 6 -71.92 14.53 -32.49
C LEU A 6 -72.01 13.18 -33.21
N MET A 7 -71.14 12.96 -34.19
CA MET A 7 -70.71 11.63 -34.64
C MET A 7 -69.20 11.50 -34.48
N THR A 8 -68.80 10.55 -33.64
CA THR A 8 -67.42 10.15 -33.39
C THR A 8 -66.96 9.25 -34.53
N VAL A 9 -65.94 9.66 -35.28
CA VAL A 9 -65.31 8.86 -36.34
C VAL A 9 -64.03 8.26 -35.80
N THR A 10 -63.99 6.93 -35.72
CA THR A 10 -62.82 6.12 -35.41
C THR A 10 -61.96 6.00 -36.68
N LEU A 11 -60.73 6.53 -36.65
CA LEU A 11 -59.79 6.39 -37.76
C LEU A 11 -58.56 5.59 -37.30
N LEU A 12 -58.37 4.42 -37.91
CA LEU A 12 -57.14 3.64 -37.86
C LEU A 12 -56.00 4.45 -38.49
N GLY A 13 -54.92 4.65 -37.74
CA GLY A 13 -53.67 5.22 -38.21
C GLY A 13 -52.54 4.21 -38.09
N LEU A 14 -52.06 3.73 -39.25
CA LEU A 14 -50.82 3.00 -39.44
C LEU A 14 -49.62 3.78 -38.88
N CYS A 15 -48.73 3.11 -38.16
CA CYS A 15 -47.36 3.56 -37.98
C CYS A 15 -46.42 2.38 -38.16
N ALA A 16 -45.61 2.46 -39.21
CA ALA A 16 -44.58 1.49 -39.57
C ALA A 16 -43.47 1.48 -38.50
N THR A 17 -43.18 0.31 -37.97
CA THR A 17 -42.01 0.07 -37.11
C THR A 17 -40.78 -0.14 -37.99
N ASN A 18 -39.91 0.87 -38.02
CA ASN A 18 -38.53 0.69 -38.45
C ASN A 18 -37.81 -0.12 -37.36
N LEU A 19 -37.59 -1.42 -37.61
CA LEU A 19 -36.57 -2.19 -36.91
C LEU A 19 -35.20 -1.65 -37.31
N LEU A 20 -34.66 -0.73 -36.49
CA LEU A 20 -33.22 -0.55 -36.40
C LEU A 20 -32.71 -1.66 -35.48
N ALA A 21 -32.07 -2.65 -36.10
CA ALA A 21 -31.24 -3.63 -35.41
C ALA A 21 -30.07 -2.86 -34.78
N PHE A 22 -30.20 -2.53 -33.49
CA PHE A 22 -29.05 -2.30 -32.66
C PHE A 22 -28.41 -3.66 -32.43
N ASP A 23 -27.29 -3.86 -33.11
CA ASP A 23 -26.34 -4.93 -32.83
C ASP A 23 -25.80 -4.68 -31.42
N THR A 24 -26.51 -5.21 -30.41
CA THR A 24 -26.02 -5.27 -29.04
C THR A 24 -24.93 -6.34 -29.04
N ALA A 25 -23.72 -5.95 -29.42
CA ALA A 25 -22.53 -6.64 -28.97
C ALA A 25 -22.58 -6.62 -27.43
N ASN A 26 -22.99 -7.77 -26.88
CA ASN A 26 -22.94 -8.09 -25.46
C ASN A 26 -21.48 -8.03 -25.00
N SER A 27 -21.01 -6.84 -24.65
CA SER A 27 -19.88 -6.69 -23.72
C SER A 27 -20.47 -6.79 -22.31
N THR A 28 -20.62 -8.02 -21.83
CA THR A 28 -20.92 -8.28 -20.42
C THR A 28 -19.70 -7.91 -19.59
N ALA A 29 -19.59 -6.63 -19.25
CA ALA A 29 -18.78 -6.17 -18.14
C ALA A 29 -19.50 -6.56 -16.84
N VAL A 30 -19.33 -7.81 -16.41
CA VAL A 30 -19.68 -8.22 -15.05
C VAL A 30 -18.44 -8.02 -14.19
N ALA A 31 -18.18 -6.76 -13.84
CA ALA A 31 -17.23 -6.37 -12.80
C ALA A 31 -18.03 -5.82 -11.61
N SER A 32 -18.69 -6.75 -10.92
CA SER A 32 -19.07 -6.71 -9.50
C SER A 32 -19.39 -8.16 -9.16
N SER A 33 -18.71 -8.86 -8.26
CA SER A 33 -18.56 -8.57 -6.83
C SER A 33 -17.59 -9.61 -6.24
N ASP A 34 -16.57 -9.37 -5.42
CA ASP A 34 -16.09 -8.15 -4.79
C ASP A 34 -14.56 -8.30 -4.59
N MET A 35 -13.78 -7.47 -5.30
CA MET A 35 -12.32 -7.28 -5.18
C MET A 35 -11.39 -8.29 -5.87
N LEU A 36 -11.61 -8.58 -7.13
CA LEU A 36 -10.68 -9.45 -7.83
C LEU A 36 -9.27 -8.85 -7.89
N PRO A 37 -8.30 -9.77 -7.94
CA PRO A 37 -7.89 -10.06 -9.29
C PRO A 37 -8.10 -11.55 -9.70
N THR A 38 -9.11 -12.23 -9.12
CA THR A 38 -10.16 -13.09 -9.75
C THR A 38 -10.69 -14.24 -8.86
N THR A 39 -12.00 -14.54 -8.91
CA THR A 39 -12.63 -15.79 -8.43
C THR A 39 -12.34 -16.93 -9.42
N GLU A 40 -12.04 -16.56 -10.66
CA GLU A 40 -11.40 -17.37 -11.70
C GLU A 40 -9.90 -17.58 -11.46
N CYS A 41 -9.47 -17.56 -10.20
CA CYS A 41 -8.21 -18.18 -9.82
C CYS A 41 -8.39 -19.68 -10.07
N ASP A 42 -8.23 -20.10 -11.34
CA ASP A 42 -8.67 -21.38 -11.84
C ASP A 42 -8.17 -22.45 -10.86
N SER A 43 -9.10 -23.29 -10.38
CA SER A 43 -8.81 -24.46 -9.54
C SER A 43 -7.75 -25.41 -10.14
N ARG A 44 -7.32 -25.12 -11.37
CA ARG A 44 -6.32 -25.83 -12.16
C ARG A 44 -4.92 -25.25 -11.92
N SER A 45 -4.15 -26.04 -11.17
CA SER A 45 -2.70 -25.92 -10.94
C SER A 45 -2.27 -24.99 -9.80
N LEU A 46 -2.62 -25.40 -8.58
CA LEU A 46 -2.12 -24.85 -7.32
C LEU A 46 -0.69 -25.36 -7.04
N SER A 47 0.31 -24.83 -7.74
CA SER A 47 1.62 -24.75 -7.06
C SER A 47 1.41 -23.80 -5.89
N GLU A 48 1.61 -24.26 -4.65
CA GLU A 48 1.38 -23.49 -3.40
C GLU A 48 1.97 -22.07 -3.46
N TYR A 49 3.07 -21.93 -4.19
CA TYR A 49 3.86 -20.71 -4.35
C TYR A 49 3.69 -20.05 -5.73
N ALA A 50 2.59 -20.29 -6.44
CA ALA A 50 2.36 -19.62 -7.72
C ALA A 50 2.11 -18.12 -7.50
N LEU A 51 2.81 -17.27 -8.25
CA LEU A 51 2.47 -15.85 -8.36
C LEU A 51 1.21 -15.74 -9.21
N LYS A 52 0.19 -15.09 -8.68
CA LYS A 52 -1.12 -14.98 -9.32
C LYS A 52 -1.67 -13.57 -9.14
N PRO A 53 -2.52 -13.12 -10.08
CA PRO A 53 -3.34 -11.95 -9.85
C PRO A 53 -4.41 -12.23 -8.80
N CYS A 54 -4.35 -13.21 -7.91
CA CYS A 54 -5.49 -13.49 -7.03
C CYS A 54 -5.07 -14.12 -5.72
N TYR A 55 -5.87 -13.83 -4.70
CA TYR A 55 -5.73 -14.36 -3.35
C TYR A 55 -7.12 -14.75 -2.83
N PRO A 56 -7.24 -15.62 -1.82
CA PRO A 56 -8.53 -15.96 -1.20
C PRO A 56 -9.09 -14.76 -0.40
N ALA A 57 -10.40 -14.78 -0.11
CA ALA A 57 -11.06 -13.71 0.65
C ALA A 57 -10.69 -13.69 2.14
N THR A 58 -10.33 -14.86 2.68
CA THR A 58 -9.94 -15.07 4.07
C THR A 58 -8.66 -15.92 4.13
N ILE A 59 -7.99 -15.93 5.29
CA ILE A 59 -6.76 -16.73 5.49
C ILE A 59 -7.00 -18.21 5.21
N GLU A 60 -8.03 -18.79 5.84
CA GLU A 60 -8.55 -20.14 5.67
C GLU A 60 -9.62 -20.38 6.75
N ASN A 61 -10.51 -21.37 6.62
CA ASN A 61 -11.52 -21.64 7.65
C ASN A 61 -10.94 -22.07 9.00
N THR A 62 -9.74 -22.63 9.02
CA THR A 62 -8.99 -22.97 10.23
C THR A 62 -7.58 -22.42 10.08
N PRO A 63 -7.37 -21.13 10.41
CA PRO A 63 -6.09 -20.48 10.22
C PRO A 63 -4.96 -21.12 11.05
N THR A 64 -3.76 -21.11 10.48
CA THR A 64 -2.48 -21.52 11.06
C THR A 64 -1.41 -20.51 10.66
N ASP A 65 -0.22 -20.55 11.27
CA ASP A 65 0.87 -19.66 10.86
C ASP A 65 1.26 -19.89 9.38
N THR A 66 1.18 -21.15 8.92
CA THR A 66 1.45 -21.50 7.52
C THR A 66 0.40 -20.89 6.60
N SER A 67 -0.89 -20.99 6.94
CA SER A 67 -1.95 -20.40 6.11
C SER A 67 -1.90 -18.87 6.14
N ALA A 68 -1.55 -18.25 7.27
CA ALA A 68 -1.38 -16.80 7.37
C ALA A 68 -0.21 -16.32 6.50
N SER A 69 0.94 -17.00 6.54
CA SER A 69 2.10 -16.68 5.68
C SER A 69 1.78 -16.88 4.20
N ARG A 70 1.05 -17.96 3.86
CA ARG A 70 0.58 -18.24 2.49
C ARG A 70 -0.40 -17.19 1.98
N PHE A 71 -1.32 -16.77 2.85
CA PHE A 71 -2.29 -15.73 2.56
C PHE A 71 -1.60 -14.41 2.27
N ALA A 72 -0.71 -13.98 3.18
CA ALA A 72 0.12 -12.80 3.04
C ALA A 72 0.88 -12.81 1.71
N TYR A 73 1.62 -13.89 1.44
CA TYR A 73 2.34 -14.09 0.19
C TYR A 73 1.44 -13.87 -1.04
N LYS A 74 0.30 -14.56 -1.12
CA LYS A 74 -0.62 -14.45 -2.26
C LYS A 74 -1.20 -13.04 -2.37
N GLN A 75 -1.54 -12.43 -1.25
CA GLN A 75 -2.07 -11.08 -1.18
C GLN A 75 -1.07 -10.06 -1.74
N PHE A 76 0.21 -10.13 -1.34
CA PHE A 76 1.26 -9.25 -1.83
C PHE A 76 1.37 -9.27 -3.35
N TYR A 77 1.44 -10.45 -3.97
CA TYR A 77 1.57 -10.55 -5.42
C TYR A 77 0.30 -10.17 -6.18
N ALA A 78 -0.87 -10.43 -5.59
CA ALA A 78 -2.12 -10.05 -6.20
C ALA A 78 -2.32 -8.53 -6.21
N VAL A 79 -1.99 -7.83 -5.11
CA VAL A 79 -2.09 -6.37 -5.09
C VAL A 79 -0.99 -5.70 -5.91
N ASN A 80 0.20 -6.31 -5.97
CA ASN A 80 1.29 -5.85 -6.82
C ASN A 80 1.18 -6.33 -8.28
N TRP A 81 0.08 -6.99 -8.66
CA TRP A 81 -0.11 -7.40 -10.05
C TRP A 81 -0.18 -6.19 -10.99
N PRO A 82 0.29 -6.27 -12.25
CA PRO A 82 0.06 -5.22 -13.23
C PRO A 82 -1.41 -4.81 -13.27
N SER A 83 -1.66 -3.52 -13.16
CA SER A 83 -3.02 -2.97 -13.23
C SER A 83 -3.53 -2.87 -14.66
N GLN A 84 -4.84 -3.05 -14.84
CA GLN A 84 -5.48 -2.80 -16.12
C GLN A 84 -5.51 -1.29 -16.40
N LYS A 85 -5.02 -0.90 -17.58
CA LYS A 85 -4.92 0.52 -17.98
C LYS A 85 -6.26 1.25 -17.82
N GLY A 86 -6.25 2.34 -17.05
CA GLY A 86 -7.40 3.23 -16.86
C GLY A 86 -8.52 2.64 -16.00
N LYS A 87 -8.27 1.55 -15.26
CA LYS A 87 -9.23 0.92 -14.35
C LYS A 87 -8.68 0.94 -12.93
N VAL A 88 -9.50 1.42 -11.99
CA VAL A 88 -9.15 1.41 -10.56
C VAL A 88 -9.40 0.02 -9.98
N GLY A 89 -8.40 -0.54 -9.33
CA GLY A 89 -8.46 -1.78 -8.58
C GLY A 89 -8.57 -3.06 -9.40
N LEU A 90 -8.42 -2.98 -10.73
CA LEU A 90 -8.48 -4.16 -11.60
C LEU A 90 -7.09 -4.58 -12.08
N PRO A 91 -6.79 -5.89 -12.05
CA PRO A 91 -5.56 -6.43 -12.62
C PRO A 91 -5.66 -6.48 -14.14
N ASP A 92 -4.51 -6.48 -14.79
CA ASP A 92 -4.39 -7.00 -16.14
C ASP A 92 -4.15 -8.51 -16.07
N LEU A 93 -5.20 -9.31 -16.33
CA LEU A 93 -5.14 -10.77 -16.29
C LEU A 93 -4.32 -11.37 -17.43
N ASP A 94 -4.15 -10.61 -18.52
CA ASP A 94 -3.36 -11.00 -19.68
C ASP A 94 -1.90 -10.54 -19.54
N ALA A 95 -1.59 -9.72 -18.54
CA ALA A 95 -0.24 -9.26 -18.31
C ALA A 95 0.69 -10.42 -17.97
N ASP A 96 1.81 -10.45 -18.68
CA ASP A 96 2.92 -11.32 -18.35
C ASP A 96 3.84 -10.57 -17.38
N TYR A 97 3.95 -11.07 -16.14
CA TYR A 97 4.78 -10.48 -15.06
C TYR A 97 6.29 -10.49 -15.38
N THR A 98 6.66 -10.81 -16.62
CA THR A 98 8.00 -11.14 -17.10
C THR A 98 8.45 -10.26 -18.26
N THR A 99 7.56 -9.43 -18.81
CA THR A 99 7.87 -8.52 -19.91
C THR A 99 8.34 -7.15 -19.44
N SER A 100 8.24 -6.85 -18.15
CA SER A 100 8.76 -5.62 -17.56
C SER A 100 9.39 -5.91 -16.21
N SER A 101 10.52 -5.26 -15.92
CA SER A 101 11.14 -5.36 -14.60
C SER A 101 10.30 -4.67 -13.53
N ASP A 102 9.52 -3.65 -13.91
CA ASP A 102 8.61 -2.94 -13.03
C ASP A 102 7.30 -2.58 -13.76
N HIS A 103 6.23 -2.37 -13.02
CA HIS A 103 4.91 -2.07 -13.58
C HIS A 103 4.07 -1.31 -12.58
N LEU A 104 2.93 -0.78 -13.04
CA LEU A 104 1.98 -0.12 -12.15
C LEU A 104 1.15 -1.19 -11.42
N PRO A 105 1.34 -1.42 -10.11
CA PRO A 105 0.56 -2.37 -9.33
C PRO A 105 -0.91 -1.95 -9.20
N VAL A 106 -1.80 -2.94 -9.03
CA VAL A 106 -3.24 -2.74 -8.79
C VAL A 106 -3.48 -1.74 -7.67
N TRP A 107 -2.77 -1.86 -6.54
CA TRP A 107 -3.06 -1.01 -5.39
C TRP A 107 -2.74 0.47 -5.58
N GLN A 108 -1.76 0.82 -6.41
CA GLN A 108 -1.47 2.24 -6.68
C GLN A 108 -2.59 2.93 -7.45
N THR A 109 -3.51 2.17 -8.05
CA THR A 109 -4.70 2.75 -8.69
C THR A 109 -5.79 3.15 -7.68
N TRP A 110 -5.74 2.59 -6.47
CA TRP A 110 -6.74 2.81 -5.42
C TRP A 110 -6.75 4.26 -4.91
N PRO A 111 -7.89 4.75 -4.40
CA PRO A 111 -7.95 6.04 -3.71
C PRO A 111 -7.02 6.07 -2.48
N ARG A 112 -6.37 7.20 -2.26
CA ARG A 112 -5.58 7.45 -1.05
C ARG A 112 -6.50 7.98 0.06
N LEU A 113 -6.19 7.64 1.31
CA LEU A 113 -6.92 8.13 2.48
C LEU A 113 -6.91 9.66 2.54
N GLN A 114 -5.76 10.26 2.23
CA GLN A 114 -5.57 11.70 2.21
C GLN A 114 -6.49 12.37 1.17
N ASP A 115 -6.62 11.78 -0.03
CA ASP A 115 -7.52 12.31 -1.06
C ASP A 115 -8.97 12.32 -0.58
N LEU A 116 -9.41 11.22 0.05
CA LEU A 116 -10.76 11.11 0.57
C LEU A 116 -11.05 12.15 1.67
N GLN A 117 -10.12 12.32 2.61
CA GLN A 117 -10.26 13.33 3.67
C GLN A 117 -10.30 14.75 3.12
N LEU A 118 -9.46 15.04 2.12
CA LEU A 118 -9.42 16.34 1.45
C LEU A 118 -10.73 16.62 0.72
N SER A 119 -11.27 15.63 -0.01
CA SER A 119 -12.56 15.75 -0.69
C SER A 119 -13.68 16.08 0.31
N GLN A 120 -13.73 15.39 1.45
CA GLN A 120 -14.71 15.63 2.50
C GLN A 120 -14.59 17.04 3.10
N LYS A 121 -13.36 17.51 3.36
CA LYS A 121 -13.12 18.89 3.85
C LYS A 121 -13.58 19.96 2.85
N GLN A 122 -13.48 19.70 1.56
CA GLN A 122 -13.91 20.62 0.50
C GLN A 122 -15.37 20.43 0.08
N ASN A 123 -16.08 19.50 0.72
CA ASN A 123 -17.44 19.11 0.34
C ASN A 123 -17.53 18.66 -1.14
N GLU A 124 -16.47 18.02 -1.61
CA GLU A 124 -16.35 17.42 -2.94
C GLU A 124 -16.53 15.90 -2.86
N GLN A 125 -17.29 15.35 -3.80
CA GLN A 125 -17.49 13.91 -3.91
C GLN A 125 -16.40 13.28 -4.77
N LEU A 126 -15.48 12.56 -4.13
CA LEU A 126 -14.56 11.66 -4.85
C LEU A 126 -15.30 10.36 -5.18
N SER A 127 -15.19 9.86 -6.40
CA SER A 127 -15.73 8.54 -6.81
C SER A 127 -14.66 7.45 -6.72
N TRP A 128 -15.02 6.19 -6.44
CA TRP A 128 -14.10 5.05 -6.50
C TRP A 128 -13.34 4.98 -7.83
N ASN A 129 -14.09 5.12 -8.94
CA ASN A 129 -13.56 5.11 -10.29
C ASN A 129 -12.92 6.44 -10.70
N SER A 130 -12.82 7.41 -9.79
CA SER A 130 -12.19 8.69 -10.06
C SER A 130 -10.72 8.47 -10.39
N LEU A 131 -10.32 8.96 -11.55
CA LEU A 131 -8.91 9.20 -11.88
C LEU A 131 -8.48 10.61 -11.46
N ASN A 132 -9.40 11.44 -10.99
CA ASN A 132 -9.07 12.73 -10.39
C ASN A 132 -8.44 12.49 -9.03
N TYR A 133 -7.48 13.34 -8.70
CA TYR A 133 -6.74 13.27 -7.47
C TYR A 133 -6.33 14.68 -7.08
N PHE A 134 -6.03 14.84 -5.80
CA PHE A 134 -5.78 16.14 -5.24
C PHE A 134 -4.31 16.53 -5.43
N ILE A 135 -4.10 17.71 -6.02
CA ILE A 135 -2.79 18.32 -6.22
C ILE A 135 -2.59 19.39 -5.16
N PRO A 136 -1.52 19.31 -4.33
CA PRO A 136 -1.14 20.42 -3.47
C PRO A 136 -0.92 21.69 -4.30
N LYS A 137 -1.45 22.82 -3.86
CA LYS A 137 -1.39 24.11 -4.57
C LYS A 137 0.03 24.52 -4.93
N GLN A 138 1.01 24.19 -4.08
CA GLN A 138 2.43 24.43 -4.30
C GLN A 138 2.98 23.67 -5.53
N CYS A 139 2.36 22.55 -5.88
CA CYS A 139 2.70 21.71 -7.03
C CYS A 139 1.91 22.08 -8.29
N GLN A 140 0.97 23.01 -8.22
CA GLN A 140 0.04 23.27 -9.33
C GLN A 140 0.78 23.69 -10.61
N SER A 141 1.81 24.52 -10.50
CA SER A 141 2.62 24.96 -11.63
C SER A 141 3.37 23.82 -12.34
N LEU A 142 3.55 22.67 -11.68
CA LEU A 142 4.21 21.49 -12.25
C LEU A 142 3.25 20.66 -13.11
N VAL A 143 1.95 20.77 -12.86
CA VAL A 143 0.89 20.01 -13.57
C VAL A 143 0.10 20.86 -14.56
N GLU A 144 0.16 22.19 -14.45
CA GLU A 144 -0.42 23.12 -15.41
C GLU A 144 0.22 22.97 -16.80
N LYS A 145 -0.63 22.96 -17.83
CA LYS A 145 -0.20 22.84 -19.22
C LYS A 145 0.33 24.18 -19.72
N ASP A 146 1.47 24.16 -20.39
CA ASP A 146 1.98 25.30 -21.13
C ASP A 146 1.19 25.53 -22.42
N LYS A 147 1.58 26.56 -23.19
CA LYS A 147 0.97 26.90 -24.49
C LYS A 147 1.02 25.78 -25.54
N ASN A 148 1.87 24.77 -25.35
CA ASN A 148 1.99 23.60 -26.23
C ASN A 148 1.15 22.41 -25.72
N GLY A 149 0.43 22.57 -24.62
CA GLY A 149 -0.40 21.52 -24.01
C GLY A 149 0.36 20.56 -23.10
N ASP A 150 1.65 20.81 -22.83
CA ASP A 150 2.49 19.97 -21.96
C ASP A 150 2.71 20.64 -20.60
N SER A 151 2.62 19.86 -19.52
CA SER A 151 3.07 20.27 -18.19
C SER A 151 4.51 19.86 -17.91
N ALA A 152 5.15 20.42 -16.87
CA ALA A 152 6.47 19.99 -16.43
C ALA A 152 6.47 18.49 -16.08
N LEU A 153 5.41 18.01 -15.42
CA LEU A 153 5.21 16.60 -15.12
C LEU A 153 5.10 15.73 -16.37
N SER A 154 4.30 16.14 -17.36
CA SER A 154 4.17 15.37 -18.61
C SER A 154 5.50 15.26 -19.37
N LYS A 155 6.33 16.32 -19.35
CA LYS A 155 7.67 16.31 -19.94
C LYS A 155 8.62 15.41 -19.15
N PHE A 156 8.56 15.46 -17.82
CA PHE A 156 9.34 14.58 -16.95
C PHE A 156 9.03 13.11 -17.23
N VAL A 157 7.74 12.76 -17.31
CA VAL A 157 7.29 11.39 -17.62
C VAL A 157 7.78 10.95 -19.00
N LYS A 158 7.63 11.79 -20.03
CA LYS A 158 8.15 11.49 -21.39
C LYS A 158 9.66 11.21 -21.40
N ASN A 159 10.42 11.88 -20.53
CA ASN A 159 11.87 11.71 -20.40
C ASN A 159 12.27 10.50 -19.52
N ASN A 160 11.32 9.88 -18.82
CA ASN A 160 11.54 8.74 -17.94
C ASN A 160 10.59 7.58 -18.27
N PRO A 161 10.62 7.04 -19.52
CA PRO A 161 9.62 6.09 -20.01
C PRO A 161 9.65 4.72 -19.30
N ASN A 162 10.70 4.42 -18.54
CA ASN A 162 10.86 3.16 -17.82
C ASN A 162 10.25 3.19 -16.40
N ILE A 163 9.83 4.36 -15.91
CA ILE A 163 9.15 4.46 -14.62
C ILE A 163 7.68 4.16 -14.85
N PRO A 164 7.08 3.21 -14.10
CA PRO A 164 5.64 3.03 -14.15
C PRO A 164 4.91 4.33 -13.84
N VAL A 165 3.98 4.71 -14.71
CA VAL A 165 3.17 5.91 -14.53
C VAL A 165 1.71 5.55 -14.48
N ASN A 166 1.06 6.04 -13.45
CA ASN A 166 -0.38 5.96 -13.28
C ASN A 166 -1.05 7.20 -13.88
N SER A 167 -2.33 7.05 -14.19
CA SER A 167 -3.24 8.19 -14.39
C SER A 167 -3.26 9.18 -13.23
N LYS A 168 -2.86 8.75 -12.02
CA LYS A 168 -2.68 9.55 -10.80
C LYS A 168 -1.20 9.62 -10.44
N VAL A 169 -0.62 10.81 -10.32
CA VAL A 169 0.75 10.95 -9.79
C VAL A 169 0.73 10.89 -8.27
N GLU A 170 1.79 10.36 -7.67
CA GLU A 170 1.92 10.41 -6.23
C GLU A 170 2.07 11.85 -5.73
N ALA A 171 1.48 12.16 -4.58
CA ALA A 171 1.61 13.44 -3.91
C ALA A 171 2.10 13.16 -2.49
N LEU A 172 3.36 13.47 -2.23
CA LEU A 172 4.08 13.09 -1.02
C LEU A 172 4.39 14.33 -0.18
N PHE A 173 3.97 14.30 1.07
CA PHE A 173 4.16 15.39 2.03
C PHE A 173 4.15 14.93 3.50
N ASP A 174 3.67 13.72 3.78
CA ASP A 174 3.73 13.12 5.11
C ASP A 174 5.03 12.36 5.28
N ILE A 175 5.86 12.79 6.24
CA ILE A 175 7.20 12.26 6.51
C ILE A 175 7.33 11.66 7.90
N THR A 176 6.23 11.66 8.68
CA THR A 176 6.28 11.15 10.05
C THR A 176 5.73 9.74 10.12
N ASP A 177 6.42 8.90 10.89
CA ASP A 177 5.91 7.58 11.23
C ASP A 177 4.73 7.66 12.23
N ALA A 178 4.27 6.48 12.67
CA ALA A 178 3.15 6.35 13.58
C ALA A 178 3.39 6.96 14.97
N HIS A 179 4.65 7.18 15.36
CA HIS A 179 5.01 7.64 16.70
C HIS A 179 5.26 9.14 16.76
N GLY A 180 5.58 9.79 15.65
CA GLY A 180 6.05 11.17 15.75
C GLY A 180 7.15 11.50 14.78
N ASP A 181 7.97 10.52 14.48
CA ASP A 181 9.37 10.70 14.15
C ASP A 181 9.61 10.65 12.66
N VAL A 182 10.73 11.23 12.23
CA VAL A 182 11.10 11.30 10.82
C VAL A 182 12.26 10.35 10.58
N LEU A 183 12.03 9.40 9.67
CA LEU A 183 13.05 8.50 9.17
C LEU A 183 13.80 9.18 8.02
N TYR A 184 15.12 9.26 8.12
CA TYR A 184 15.99 9.78 7.06
C TYR A 184 16.88 8.69 6.50
N ASP A 185 17.03 8.67 5.18
CA ASP A 185 17.94 7.77 4.50
C ASP A 185 19.41 8.19 4.62
N ILE A 186 20.30 7.39 4.03
CA ILE A 186 21.74 7.64 3.99
C ILE A 186 22.16 8.91 3.24
N ASN A 187 21.23 9.54 2.51
CA ASN A 187 21.41 10.78 1.76
C ASN A 187 20.73 11.98 2.45
N ASN A 188 20.29 11.83 3.70
CA ASN A 188 19.53 12.83 4.48
C ASN A 188 18.20 13.22 3.81
N LYS A 189 17.55 12.30 3.10
CA LYS A 189 16.21 12.49 2.55
C LYS A 189 15.18 11.79 3.43
N PRO A 190 14.04 12.45 3.73
CA PRO A 190 13.01 11.82 4.54
C PRO A 190 12.31 10.71 3.76
N VAL A 191 11.86 9.69 4.50
CA VAL A 191 10.92 8.68 4.00
C VAL A 191 9.50 9.22 4.10
N PHE A 192 8.72 9.04 3.03
CA PHE A 192 7.34 9.53 2.95
C PHE A 192 6.34 8.39 3.13
N TYR A 193 5.16 8.69 3.69
CA TYR A 193 4.13 7.69 3.96
C TYR A 193 2.81 8.02 3.26
N GLN A 194 2.14 6.99 2.74
CA GLN A 194 0.81 7.10 2.14
C GLN A 194 -0.05 5.90 2.50
N ILE A 195 -1.37 6.11 2.54
CA ILE A 195 -2.35 5.05 2.82
C ILE A 195 -3.34 4.94 1.67
N TYR A 196 -3.53 3.73 1.16
CA TYR A 196 -4.43 3.41 0.05
C TYR A 196 -5.58 2.54 0.56
N LEU A 197 -6.76 2.77 -0.01
CA LEU A 197 -8.01 2.16 0.41
C LEU A 197 -8.52 1.22 -0.68
N ASN A 198 -8.75 -0.05 -0.34
CA ASN A 198 -9.54 -0.87 -1.25
C ASN A 198 -11.00 -0.39 -1.27
N GLU A 199 -11.81 -0.93 -2.19
CA GLU A 199 -13.18 -0.47 -2.42
C GLU A 199 -14.06 -0.57 -1.16
N GLN A 200 -13.98 -1.66 -0.39
CA GLN A 200 -14.74 -1.85 0.86
C GLN A 200 -14.38 -0.77 1.90
N SER A 201 -13.08 -0.49 2.10
CA SER A 201 -12.64 0.58 3.00
C SER A 201 -13.11 1.96 2.51
N TRP A 202 -12.99 2.21 1.21
CA TRP A 202 -13.40 3.47 0.59
C TRP A 202 -14.93 3.67 0.68
N GLN A 203 -15.73 2.65 0.36
CA GLN A 203 -17.20 2.72 0.41
C GLN A 203 -17.69 3.05 1.81
N PHE A 204 -17.08 2.46 2.84
CA PHE A 204 -17.40 2.77 4.22
C PHE A 204 -17.00 4.20 4.60
N LEU A 205 -15.75 4.60 4.35
CA LEU A 205 -15.22 5.91 4.74
C LEU A 205 -15.79 7.07 3.92
N SER A 206 -16.28 6.83 2.71
CA SER A 206 -16.87 7.86 1.85
C SER A 206 -18.26 8.30 2.29
N GLN A 207 -18.91 7.56 3.19
CA GLN A 207 -20.24 7.91 3.71
C GLN A 207 -20.20 9.22 4.51
N PRO A 208 -21.26 10.04 4.45
CA PRO A 208 -21.40 11.17 5.37
C PRO A 208 -21.57 10.66 6.79
N ASN A 209 -20.60 10.95 7.67
CA ASN A 209 -20.61 10.53 9.09
C ASN A 209 -20.76 9.01 9.29
N PRO A 210 -19.75 8.19 8.92
CA PRO A 210 -19.81 6.75 9.11
C PRO A 210 -20.09 6.39 10.57
N ALA A 211 -20.99 5.42 10.78
CA ALA A 211 -21.45 5.02 12.11
C ALA A 211 -20.30 4.56 13.01
N LYS A 212 -20.41 4.85 14.31
CA LYS A 212 -19.47 4.44 15.35
C LYS A 212 -20.14 3.45 16.32
N PRO A 213 -19.45 2.42 16.83
CA PRO A 213 -18.08 2.03 16.47
C PRO A 213 -17.97 1.64 15.00
N TYR A 214 -16.80 1.85 14.40
CA TYR A 214 -16.63 1.51 12.99
C TYR A 214 -16.75 0.00 12.79
N ASP A 215 -17.42 -0.37 11.69
CA ASP A 215 -17.67 -1.75 11.29
C ASP A 215 -17.55 -1.89 9.78
N PHE A 216 -16.31 -2.09 9.35
CA PHE A 216 -15.94 -2.39 7.98
C PHE A 216 -16.33 -3.81 7.59
N ALA A 217 -16.51 -4.03 6.28
CA ALA A 217 -16.76 -5.36 5.75
C ALA A 217 -15.65 -6.35 6.13
N ILE A 218 -16.04 -7.53 6.61
CA ILE A 218 -15.17 -8.68 6.87
C ILE A 218 -15.12 -9.59 5.65
N GLY A 219 -13.98 -10.25 5.42
CA GLY A 219 -13.86 -11.27 4.39
C GLY A 219 -14.75 -12.48 4.68
N ASN A 220 -15.36 -13.02 3.65
CA ASN A 220 -16.21 -14.20 3.73
C ASN A 220 -15.78 -15.23 2.69
N TYR A 221 -15.52 -16.45 3.17
CA TYR A 221 -15.01 -17.54 2.35
C TYR A 221 -16.07 -18.07 1.36
N ASP A 222 -17.33 -18.17 1.79
CA ASP A 222 -18.40 -18.86 1.06
C ASP A 222 -18.90 -18.06 -0.14
N ASN A 223 -19.05 -16.73 0.02
CA ASN A 223 -19.48 -15.84 -1.05
C ASN A 223 -18.29 -15.14 -1.74
N THR A 224 -17.05 -15.45 -1.34
CA THR A 224 -15.80 -14.86 -1.84
C THR A 224 -15.67 -13.33 -1.65
N GLN A 225 -16.52 -12.73 -0.82
CA GLN A 225 -16.46 -11.30 -0.50
C GLN A 225 -15.17 -11.01 0.26
N ARG A 226 -14.39 -10.03 -0.22
CA ARG A 226 -13.22 -9.57 0.53
C ARG A 226 -13.59 -8.56 1.61
N GLY A 227 -12.82 -8.58 2.68
CA GLY A 227 -12.91 -7.56 3.72
C GLY A 227 -12.25 -6.25 3.32
N ALA A 228 -12.48 -5.23 4.15
CA ALA A 228 -11.76 -3.98 4.09
C ALA A 228 -10.24 -4.19 4.17
N MET A 229 -9.53 -3.39 3.40
CA MET A 229 -8.08 -3.38 3.33
C MET A 229 -7.55 -1.96 3.31
N PHE A 230 -6.45 -1.78 4.00
CA PHE A 230 -5.62 -0.60 3.94
C PHE A 230 -4.20 -1.01 3.59
N LEU A 231 -3.59 -0.27 2.68
CA LEU A 231 -2.17 -0.40 2.37
C LEU A 231 -1.44 0.84 2.84
N LYS A 232 -0.47 0.70 3.75
CA LYS A 232 0.42 1.80 4.12
C LYS A 232 1.76 1.59 3.43
N ALA A 233 2.16 2.50 2.56
CA ALA A 233 3.41 2.45 1.81
C ALA A 233 4.40 3.48 2.35
N SER A 234 5.68 3.10 2.44
CA SER A 234 6.80 4.00 2.71
C SER A 234 7.61 4.21 1.43
N TRP A 235 7.93 5.45 1.11
CA TRP A 235 8.56 5.87 -0.14
C TRP A 235 9.87 6.60 0.13
N MET A 236 10.93 6.19 -0.55
CA MET A 236 12.24 6.87 -0.54
C MET A 236 12.45 7.63 -1.84
N LEU A 237 13.12 8.79 -1.78
CA LEU A 237 13.59 9.46 -2.99
C LEU A 237 14.74 8.64 -3.60
N LEU A 238 14.69 8.41 -4.91
CA LEU A 238 15.70 7.60 -5.60
C LEU A 238 16.62 8.46 -6.44
N ASP A 239 17.90 8.15 -6.35
CA ASP A 239 18.84 8.52 -7.39
C ASP A 239 18.66 7.62 -8.62
N LYS A 240 19.07 8.13 -9.79
CA LYS A 240 18.96 7.41 -11.06
C LYS A 240 19.60 6.01 -11.03
N THR A 241 20.63 5.82 -10.23
CA THR A 241 21.33 4.54 -10.08
C THR A 241 20.56 3.49 -9.28
N GLN A 242 19.58 3.91 -8.48
CA GLN A 242 18.80 3.03 -7.60
C GLN A 242 17.49 2.56 -8.24
N VAL A 243 16.97 3.26 -9.25
CA VAL A 243 15.66 2.99 -9.88
C VAL A 243 15.46 1.53 -10.28
N ALA A 244 16.50 0.85 -10.77
CA ALA A 244 16.40 -0.54 -11.20
C ALA A 244 16.18 -1.54 -10.04
N ASP A 245 16.44 -1.13 -8.81
CA ASP A 245 16.35 -1.98 -7.63
C ASP A 245 15.00 -1.88 -6.92
N PHE A 246 14.22 -0.84 -7.20
CA PHE A 246 12.95 -0.57 -6.50
C PHE A 246 11.75 -0.68 -7.44
N HIS A 247 10.60 -1.06 -6.87
CA HIS A 247 9.34 -0.64 -7.47
C HIS A 247 9.26 0.89 -7.38
N SER A 248 9.17 1.54 -8.54
CA SER A 248 9.35 2.99 -8.67
C SER A 248 8.06 3.69 -9.12
N SER A 249 7.92 4.96 -8.75
CA SER A 249 6.84 5.83 -9.21
C SER A 249 7.33 7.26 -9.40
N VAL A 250 6.62 8.03 -10.22
CA VAL A 250 6.80 9.49 -10.30
C VAL A 250 5.94 10.14 -9.21
N ALA A 251 6.54 11.05 -8.45
CA ALA A 251 5.89 11.76 -7.36
C ALA A 251 6.04 13.28 -7.46
N LEU A 252 5.02 13.99 -7.04
CA LEU A 252 5.09 15.39 -6.62
C LEU A 252 5.45 15.41 -5.14
N VAL A 253 6.64 15.88 -4.83
CA VAL A 253 7.18 15.88 -3.47
C VAL A 253 7.13 17.29 -2.93
N VAL A 254 6.41 17.49 -1.83
CA VAL A 254 6.43 18.75 -1.11
C VAL A 254 7.43 18.65 0.02
N ASP A 255 8.49 19.44 -0.08
CA ASP A 255 9.50 19.52 0.96
C ASP A 255 8.88 20.08 2.25
N PRO A 256 8.97 19.35 3.38
CA PRO A 256 8.28 19.72 4.61
C PRO A 256 8.86 20.98 5.26
N THR A 257 10.08 21.40 4.91
CA THR A 257 10.74 22.57 5.50
C THR A 257 10.48 23.83 4.68
N SER A 258 10.84 23.79 3.40
CA SER A 258 10.73 24.91 2.46
C SER A 258 9.34 25.06 1.84
N LYS A 259 8.50 24.01 1.91
CA LYS A 259 7.20 23.92 1.22
C LYS A 259 7.29 24.01 -0.30
N ALA A 260 8.50 23.92 -0.86
CA ALA A 260 8.71 23.85 -2.29
C ALA A 260 8.22 22.48 -2.81
N CYS A 261 7.66 22.47 -4.02
CA CYS A 261 7.27 21.24 -4.68
C CYS A 261 8.22 20.92 -5.84
N SER A 262 8.61 19.65 -5.97
CA SER A 262 9.40 19.13 -7.08
C SER A 262 8.79 17.84 -7.66
N ILE A 263 9.23 17.47 -8.87
CA ILE A 263 8.91 16.19 -9.49
C ILE A 263 10.10 15.27 -9.25
N GLU A 264 9.88 14.15 -8.58
CA GLU A 264 10.92 13.20 -8.20
C GLU A 264 10.55 11.77 -8.62
N VAL A 265 11.54 10.88 -8.66
CA VAL A 265 11.32 9.43 -8.70
C VAL A 265 11.44 8.90 -7.29
N VAL A 266 10.46 8.09 -6.88
CA VAL A 266 10.44 7.44 -5.57
C VAL A 266 10.41 5.94 -5.70
N GLY A 267 10.96 5.26 -4.70
CA GLY A 267 11.00 3.81 -4.58
C GLY A 267 10.25 3.34 -3.35
N LEU A 268 9.46 2.27 -3.49
CA LEU A 268 8.77 1.64 -2.36
C LEU A 268 9.83 1.03 -1.43
N ALA A 269 9.93 1.51 -0.20
CA ALA A 269 10.87 0.99 0.78
C ALA A 269 10.23 -0.08 1.68
N GLY A 270 8.94 0.05 1.96
CA GLY A 270 8.19 -0.89 2.79
C GLY A 270 6.68 -0.77 2.57
N LEU A 271 5.96 -1.83 2.92
CA LEU A 271 4.53 -1.95 2.70
C LEU A 271 3.88 -2.71 3.84
N HIS A 272 2.85 -2.12 4.43
CA HIS A 272 1.88 -2.82 5.26
C HIS A 272 0.63 -3.15 4.45
N ILE A 273 0.16 -4.39 4.57
CA ILE A 273 -1.16 -4.81 4.12
C ILE A 273 -1.99 -5.22 5.31
N VAL A 274 -3.00 -4.40 5.59
CA VAL A 274 -3.92 -4.57 6.73
C VAL A 274 -5.27 -4.99 6.16
N ASN A 275 -5.75 -6.18 6.51
CA ASN A 275 -6.95 -6.73 5.88
C ASN A 275 -7.87 -7.43 6.89
N LYS A 276 -9.17 -7.15 6.85
CA LYS A 276 -10.18 -7.82 7.69
C LYS A 276 -10.49 -9.21 7.12
N SER A 277 -9.50 -10.11 7.18
CA SER A 277 -9.43 -11.39 6.46
C SER A 277 -9.57 -12.61 7.37
N ILE A 278 -9.69 -12.41 8.68
CA ILE A 278 -9.94 -13.49 9.62
C ILE A 278 -11.39 -13.96 9.40
N PRO A 279 -11.63 -15.25 9.18
CA PRO A 279 -12.96 -15.75 8.83
C PRO A 279 -14.05 -15.34 9.82
N SER A 280 -15.26 -15.14 9.30
CA SER A 280 -16.40 -14.63 10.08
C SER A 280 -16.83 -15.53 11.25
N GLN A 281 -16.49 -16.82 11.26
CA GLN A 281 -16.74 -17.69 12.41
C GLN A 281 -15.91 -17.31 13.65
N TYR A 282 -14.93 -16.41 13.51
CA TYR A 282 -14.12 -15.87 14.59
C TYR A 282 -14.46 -14.40 14.87
N THR A 283 -15.68 -13.91 14.61
CA THR A 283 -16.06 -12.51 14.91
C THR A 283 -16.24 -12.23 16.40
N GLU A 284 -16.61 -13.27 17.15
CA GLU A 284 -16.85 -13.17 18.59
C GLU A 284 -16.27 -14.38 19.31
N ILE A 285 -15.75 -14.15 20.51
CA ILE A 285 -15.24 -15.17 21.41
C ILE A 285 -15.75 -14.88 22.81
N ASP A 286 -16.46 -15.84 23.40
CA ASP A 286 -17.10 -15.71 24.71
C ASP A 286 -18.04 -14.49 24.81
N GLY A 287 -18.70 -14.13 23.68
CA GLY A 287 -19.60 -12.98 23.57
C GLY A 287 -18.91 -11.62 23.41
N ASN A 288 -17.57 -11.60 23.26
CA ASN A 288 -16.81 -10.39 23.00
C ASN A 288 -16.32 -10.35 21.56
N ARG A 289 -16.42 -9.17 20.93
CA ARG A 289 -15.78 -8.91 19.63
C ARG A 289 -14.29 -9.20 19.72
N VAL A 290 -13.73 -9.76 18.65
CA VAL A 290 -12.28 -9.98 18.56
C VAL A 290 -11.71 -9.31 17.33
N ASN A 291 -10.40 -9.12 17.35
CA ASN A 291 -9.69 -8.51 16.22
C ASN A 291 -9.75 -9.44 15.00
N ASN A 292 -10.47 -9.01 13.95
CA ASN A 292 -10.58 -9.75 12.68
C ASN A 292 -9.58 -9.28 11.61
N TRP A 293 -8.62 -8.43 11.99
CA TRP A 293 -7.58 -7.91 11.10
C TRP A 293 -6.36 -8.84 11.07
N SER A 294 -5.87 -9.08 9.86
CA SER A 294 -4.53 -9.59 9.61
C SER A 294 -3.62 -8.44 9.21
N TRP A 295 -2.36 -8.49 9.64
CA TRP A 295 -1.36 -7.48 9.33
C TRP A 295 -0.12 -8.14 8.72
N SER A 296 0.09 -7.92 7.43
CA SER A 296 1.28 -8.44 6.74
C SER A 296 2.22 -7.28 6.44
N THR A 297 3.52 -7.46 6.71
CA THR A 297 4.52 -6.41 6.47
C THR A 297 5.64 -6.91 5.55
N TYR A 298 6.07 -6.02 4.66
CA TYR A 298 7.05 -6.27 3.62
C TYR A 298 8.05 -5.12 3.58
N GLU A 299 9.30 -5.42 3.28
CA GLU A 299 10.35 -4.42 3.16
C GLU A 299 11.33 -4.76 2.05
N HIS A 300 11.98 -3.73 1.54
CA HIS A 300 13.07 -3.88 0.60
C HIS A 300 14.30 -4.50 1.30
N THR A 301 14.91 -5.54 0.72
CA THR A 301 15.92 -6.37 1.37
C THR A 301 17.20 -5.61 1.73
N ASN A 302 17.45 -4.48 1.08
CA ASN A 302 18.61 -3.61 1.37
C ASN A 302 18.27 -2.40 2.25
N ASN A 303 17.14 -2.39 2.95
CA ASN A 303 16.82 -1.27 3.85
C ASN A 303 17.83 -1.14 4.98
N ALA A 304 18.05 -2.20 5.75
CA ALA A 304 18.93 -2.20 6.90
C ALA A 304 19.52 -3.59 7.17
N PRO A 305 20.71 -3.67 7.80
CA PRO A 305 21.25 -4.93 8.28
C PRO A 305 20.38 -5.51 9.38
N LYS A 306 20.40 -6.84 9.53
CA LYS A 306 19.88 -7.51 10.73
C LYS A 306 20.91 -7.45 11.86
N THR A 307 20.49 -7.62 13.11
CA THR A 307 21.41 -7.71 14.25
C THR A 307 22.55 -8.73 14.03
N SER A 308 22.26 -9.84 13.36
CA SER A 308 23.24 -10.89 13.00
C SER A 308 24.29 -10.45 11.97
N ASP A 309 24.02 -9.39 11.22
CA ASP A 309 24.91 -8.84 10.18
C ASP A 309 25.91 -7.84 10.78
N LEU A 310 25.69 -7.39 12.01
CA LEU A 310 26.58 -6.47 12.72
C LEU A 310 27.83 -7.18 13.24
N LYS A 311 28.79 -7.37 12.35
CA LYS A 311 30.12 -7.91 12.62
C LYS A 311 31.17 -7.18 11.79
N LEU A 312 32.41 -7.14 12.29
CA LEU A 312 33.53 -6.63 11.51
C LEU A 312 33.62 -7.43 10.20
N SER A 313 33.51 -6.72 9.07
CA SER A 313 33.42 -7.30 7.73
C SER A 313 34.63 -6.93 6.89
N GLU A 314 35.01 -7.78 5.94
CA GLU A 314 36.04 -7.46 4.94
C GLU A 314 35.46 -6.68 3.75
N THR A 315 34.14 -6.70 3.57
CA THR A 315 33.43 -6.06 2.46
C THR A 315 32.38 -5.10 2.97
N LYS A 316 32.34 -3.91 2.37
CA LYS A 316 31.28 -2.94 2.62
C LYS A 316 30.00 -3.38 1.93
N GLN A 317 28.92 -3.51 2.70
CA GLN A 317 27.57 -3.68 2.18
C GLN A 317 26.88 -2.33 2.14
N SER A 318 26.08 -2.09 1.10
CA SER A 318 25.29 -0.87 0.95
C SER A 318 23.89 -1.13 1.46
N TRP A 319 23.42 -0.24 2.34
CA TRP A 319 22.06 -0.24 2.87
C TRP A 319 21.43 1.14 2.65
N ASN A 320 20.10 1.17 2.58
CA ASN A 320 19.35 2.40 2.35
C ASN A 320 19.23 3.26 3.61
N LEU A 321 19.27 2.63 4.79
CA LEU A 321 19.03 3.25 6.10
C LEU A 321 20.17 2.98 7.10
N PHE A 322 21.34 2.56 6.62
CA PHE A 322 22.51 2.28 7.46
C PHE A 322 23.80 2.53 6.70
N ASN A 323 24.67 3.41 7.20
CA ASN A 323 25.94 3.74 6.53
C ASN A 323 27.18 3.66 7.42
N ILE A 324 27.06 3.12 8.63
CA ILE A 324 28.22 2.87 9.50
C ILE A 324 29.17 1.89 8.82
N ASP A 325 30.46 2.26 8.74
CA ASP A 325 31.49 1.43 8.11
C ASP A 325 31.90 0.26 9.01
N LEU A 326 31.25 -0.88 8.80
CA LEU A 326 31.57 -2.15 9.48
C LEU A 326 32.89 -2.78 9.03
N THR A 327 33.61 -2.20 8.07
CA THR A 327 34.97 -2.65 7.69
C THR A 327 36.07 -1.93 8.47
N ASN A 328 35.74 -0.77 9.04
CA ASN A 328 36.66 0.00 9.86
C ASN A 328 36.59 -0.47 11.32
N LYS A 329 37.72 -0.99 11.83
CA LYS A 329 37.82 -1.50 13.20
C LYS A 329 37.56 -0.43 14.27
N GLU A 330 37.98 0.82 14.06
CA GLU A 330 37.76 1.89 15.04
C GLU A 330 36.29 2.28 15.11
N THR A 331 35.64 2.44 13.95
CA THR A 331 34.20 2.70 13.84
C THR A 331 33.38 1.56 14.45
N PHE A 332 33.72 0.31 14.13
CA PHE A 332 33.04 -0.86 14.69
C PHE A 332 33.20 -0.94 16.22
N ASN A 333 34.41 -0.75 16.75
CA ASN A 333 34.63 -0.73 18.20
C ASN A 333 33.87 0.40 18.90
N ALA A 334 33.72 1.56 18.25
CA ALA A 334 32.92 2.67 18.78
C ALA A 334 31.44 2.29 18.86
N LEU A 335 30.89 1.66 17.80
CA LEU A 335 29.53 1.13 17.78
C LEU A 335 29.30 0.08 18.87
N GLU A 336 30.23 -0.88 19.03
CA GLU A 336 30.13 -1.89 20.10
C GLU A 336 30.13 -1.24 21.49
N LYS A 337 30.96 -0.22 21.69
CA LYS A 337 31.05 0.49 22.97
C LYS A 337 29.75 1.21 23.35
N THR A 338 29.00 1.71 22.37
CA THR A 338 27.77 2.47 22.62
C THR A 338 26.51 1.62 22.59
N CYS A 339 26.52 0.52 21.84
CA CYS A 339 25.33 -0.27 21.57
C CYS A 339 25.40 -1.72 22.07
N LYS A 340 26.42 -2.10 22.87
CA LYS A 340 26.45 -3.40 23.55
C LYS A 340 26.36 -3.29 25.07
N ASN A 341 25.66 -4.25 25.67
CA ASN A 341 25.58 -4.48 27.10
C ASN A 341 25.97 -5.93 27.38
N ASN A 342 26.97 -6.17 28.23
CA ASN A 342 27.50 -7.51 28.53
C ASN A 342 27.86 -8.36 27.29
N SER A 343 28.33 -7.73 26.22
CA SER A 343 28.67 -8.33 24.91
C SER A 343 27.50 -8.64 23.98
N GLU A 344 26.27 -8.37 24.40
CA GLU A 344 25.06 -8.49 23.57
C GLU A 344 24.67 -7.14 23.00
N TRP A 345 24.11 -7.11 21.79
CA TRP A 345 23.56 -5.89 21.20
C TRP A 345 22.34 -5.44 22.00
N ASP A 346 22.35 -4.19 22.45
CA ASP A 346 21.28 -3.55 23.19
C ASP A 346 21.15 -2.12 22.66
N PHE A 347 20.23 -1.93 21.73
CA PHE A 347 19.99 -0.65 21.05
C PHE A 347 19.09 0.28 21.87
N SER A 348 18.58 -0.17 23.03
CA SER A 348 17.78 0.69 23.94
C SER A 348 18.65 1.62 24.80
N GLN A 349 19.98 1.45 24.73
CA GLN A 349 20.93 2.26 25.48
C GLN A 349 20.89 3.73 25.06
N THR A 350 20.93 4.63 26.03
CA THR A 350 20.80 6.09 25.81
C THR A 350 21.90 6.71 24.95
N ASN A 351 23.06 6.08 24.85
CA ASN A 351 24.19 6.49 24.03
C ASN A 351 24.27 5.75 22.69
N CYS A 352 23.34 4.82 22.41
CA CYS A 352 23.26 4.13 21.14
C CYS A 352 22.38 4.93 20.17
N GLU A 353 22.96 5.37 19.06
CA GLU A 353 22.24 6.12 18.01
C GLU A 353 21.49 5.20 17.03
N ILE A 354 21.68 3.89 17.12
CA ILE A 354 20.96 2.91 16.31
C ILE A 354 19.49 2.89 16.71
N ASN A 355 18.59 2.82 15.73
CA ASN A 355 17.14 2.79 15.93
C ASN A 355 16.64 3.94 16.83
N SER A 356 17.34 5.08 16.81
CA SER A 356 16.91 6.30 17.48
C SER A 356 16.57 7.39 16.46
N PRO A 357 15.50 8.18 16.67
CA PRO A 357 15.20 9.33 15.83
C PRO A 357 16.39 10.30 15.80
N SER A 358 16.74 10.79 14.60
CA SER A 358 17.82 11.76 14.48
C SER A 358 17.34 13.14 15.01
N PRO A 359 18.00 13.72 16.03
CA PRO A 359 17.62 15.03 16.56
C PRO A 359 17.84 16.18 15.58
N ASP A 360 18.80 16.05 14.66
CA ASP A 360 19.25 17.13 13.76
C ASP A 360 18.80 16.95 12.31
N SER A 361 17.79 16.10 12.06
CA SER A 361 17.34 15.75 10.70
C SER A 361 18.47 15.21 9.79
N THR A 362 19.39 14.45 10.37
CA THR A 362 20.47 13.74 9.68
C THR A 362 20.09 12.27 9.47
N THR A 363 20.89 11.55 8.69
CA THR A 363 20.73 10.12 8.39
C THR A 363 20.43 9.29 9.63
N SER A 364 19.32 8.55 9.58
CA SER A 364 18.99 7.55 10.59
C SER A 364 19.88 6.32 10.42
N GLN A 365 20.22 5.66 11.53
CA GLN A 365 20.97 4.38 11.52
C GLN A 365 20.05 3.27 11.98
N ILE A 366 19.50 2.52 11.03
CA ILE A 366 18.51 1.47 11.32
C ILE A 366 19.15 0.09 11.27
N VAL A 367 18.79 -0.76 12.23
CA VAL A 367 19.12 -2.19 12.28
C VAL A 367 17.82 -2.94 12.50
N ASN A 368 17.56 -3.99 11.73
CA ASN A 368 16.41 -4.88 11.94
C ASN A 368 16.69 -5.78 13.15
N THR A 369 15.91 -5.60 14.22
CA THR A 369 16.02 -6.34 15.49
C THR A 369 14.95 -7.41 15.67
N LEU A 370 14.06 -7.58 14.68
CA LEU A 370 12.92 -8.48 14.80
C LEU A 370 13.37 -9.94 14.90
N GLU A 371 13.06 -10.56 16.04
CA GLU A 371 13.18 -12.00 16.24
C GLU A 371 11.82 -12.68 16.14
N LEU A 372 11.68 -13.57 15.17
CA LEU A 372 10.45 -14.33 14.95
C LEU A 372 10.54 -15.72 15.60
N PRO A 373 9.43 -16.27 16.13
CA PRO A 373 9.36 -17.67 16.50
C PRO A 373 9.83 -18.58 15.37
N ARG A 374 10.60 -19.63 15.70
CA ARG A 374 11.25 -20.52 14.71
C ARG A 374 10.31 -21.02 13.62
N GLU A 375 9.08 -21.39 13.99
CA GLU A 375 8.07 -21.87 13.06
C GLU A 375 7.71 -20.80 12.00
N ILE A 376 7.39 -19.59 12.45
CA ILE A 376 7.06 -18.45 11.59
C ILE A 376 8.27 -18.06 10.73
N ALA A 377 9.47 -17.99 11.32
CA ALA A 377 10.71 -17.66 10.61
C ALA A 377 11.02 -18.67 9.49
N SER A 378 10.81 -19.97 9.75
CA SER A 378 11.05 -21.03 8.77
C SER A 378 10.05 -20.95 7.61
N GLN A 379 8.78 -20.71 7.90
CA GLN A 379 7.74 -20.55 6.87
C GLN A 379 7.98 -19.30 6.02
N LYS A 380 8.26 -18.15 6.67
CA LYS A 380 8.67 -16.90 6.01
C LYS A 380 9.78 -17.17 4.99
N GLN A 381 10.85 -17.82 5.42
CA GLN A 381 12.00 -18.12 4.57
C GLN A 381 11.60 -18.95 3.34
N VAL A 382 10.80 -20.01 3.51
CA VAL A 382 10.32 -20.83 2.39
C VAL A 382 9.56 -19.97 1.36
N TYR A 383 8.64 -19.11 1.80
CA TYR A 383 7.87 -18.27 0.89
C TYR A 383 8.76 -17.24 0.16
N ASN A 384 9.68 -16.58 0.87
CA ASN A 384 10.61 -15.62 0.27
C ASN A 384 11.55 -16.28 -0.76
N ASP A 385 12.14 -17.44 -0.43
CA ASP A 385 13.01 -18.18 -1.36
C ASP A 385 12.26 -18.59 -2.63
N GLN A 386 11.01 -19.04 -2.48
CA GLN A 386 10.15 -19.43 -3.60
C GLN A 386 9.73 -18.23 -4.46
N ALA A 387 9.49 -17.07 -3.86
CA ALA A 387 9.28 -15.81 -4.56
C ALA A 387 10.53 -15.40 -5.34
N HIS A 388 11.68 -15.27 -4.67
CA HIS A 388 12.92 -14.84 -5.29
C HIS A 388 13.30 -15.72 -6.48
N LYS A 389 13.16 -17.04 -6.34
CA LYS A 389 13.41 -17.99 -7.44
C LYS A 389 12.53 -17.71 -8.66
N ARG A 390 11.26 -17.37 -8.45
CA ARG A 390 10.30 -17.09 -9.54
C ARG A 390 10.53 -15.71 -10.14
N LEU A 391 10.65 -14.68 -9.32
CA LEU A 391 10.86 -13.30 -9.77
C LEU A 391 12.19 -13.13 -10.50
N LYS A 392 13.23 -13.87 -10.10
CA LYS A 392 14.51 -13.93 -10.83
C LYS A 392 14.35 -14.41 -12.26
N LYS A 393 13.47 -15.40 -12.49
CA LYS A 393 13.18 -15.89 -13.84
C LYS A 393 12.58 -14.79 -14.72
N TYR A 394 11.97 -13.79 -14.11
CA TYR A 394 11.16 -12.76 -14.76
C TYR A 394 11.79 -11.37 -14.70
N ASN A 395 13.00 -11.25 -14.14
CA ASN A 395 13.73 -9.99 -13.99
C ASN A 395 12.91 -8.88 -13.32
N SER A 396 12.05 -9.22 -12.37
CA SER A 396 11.17 -8.26 -11.69
C SER A 396 11.86 -7.59 -10.50
N ASN A 397 11.71 -6.28 -10.34
CA ASN A 397 12.19 -5.47 -9.22
C ASN A 397 11.58 -5.91 -7.89
N PHE A 398 10.39 -6.54 -7.91
CA PHE A 398 9.77 -7.13 -6.73
C PHE A 398 10.63 -8.26 -6.10
N ILE A 399 11.68 -8.75 -6.78
CA ILE A 399 12.65 -9.68 -6.20
C ILE A 399 13.38 -9.08 -4.99
N ASN A 400 13.47 -7.76 -4.90
CA ASN A 400 14.19 -7.08 -3.83
C ASN A 400 13.30 -6.81 -2.60
N TYR A 401 12.15 -7.48 -2.48
CA TYR A 401 11.21 -7.31 -1.38
C TYR A 401 10.95 -8.65 -0.71
N GLU A 402 10.94 -8.65 0.63
CA GLU A 402 10.65 -9.84 1.41
C GLU A 402 9.41 -9.66 2.27
N LEU A 403 8.61 -10.73 2.42
CA LEU A 403 7.66 -10.82 3.52
C LEU A 403 8.46 -10.87 4.81
N VAL A 404 8.20 -9.98 5.74
CA VAL A 404 8.80 -10.02 7.08
C VAL A 404 8.05 -11.04 7.93
N ALA A 405 6.75 -10.86 8.12
CA ALA A 405 5.81 -11.82 8.70
C ALA A 405 4.36 -11.33 8.53
N SER A 406 3.40 -12.16 8.95
CA SER A 406 1.99 -11.80 8.99
C SER A 406 1.44 -12.05 10.39
N GLN A 407 0.92 -11.01 11.02
CA GLN A 407 0.23 -11.06 12.29
C GLN A 407 -1.26 -11.36 12.11
N TRP A 408 -1.81 -12.25 12.92
CA TRP A 408 -3.21 -12.67 12.88
C TRP A 408 -3.65 -13.20 14.25
N LEU A 409 -4.96 -13.34 14.47
CA LEU A 409 -5.52 -13.83 15.74
C LEU A 409 -5.44 -15.36 15.84
N LYS A 410 -4.40 -15.86 16.51
CA LYS A 410 -4.17 -17.29 16.80
C LYS A 410 -4.58 -17.60 18.23
N ASP A 411 -5.54 -18.51 18.42
CA ASP A 411 -5.99 -18.93 19.75
C ASP A 411 -6.34 -17.74 20.68
N LYS A 412 -7.05 -16.74 20.14
CA LYS A 412 -7.44 -15.49 20.83
C LYS A 412 -6.28 -14.49 21.08
N VAL A 413 -5.07 -14.77 20.60
CA VAL A 413 -3.88 -13.93 20.80
C VAL A 413 -3.26 -13.57 19.45
N MET A 414 -2.81 -12.33 19.30
CA MET A 414 -2.14 -11.91 18.08
C MET A 414 -0.77 -12.59 17.95
N SER A 415 -0.53 -13.23 16.82
CA SER A 415 0.70 -14.00 16.54
C SER A 415 1.28 -13.62 15.17
N PRO A 416 2.58 -13.32 15.05
CA PRO A 416 3.55 -13.21 16.15
C PRO A 416 3.24 -12.04 17.10
N THR A 417 3.74 -12.08 18.33
CA THR A 417 3.50 -11.03 19.34
C THR A 417 4.28 -9.75 19.08
N ASN A 418 5.36 -9.80 18.29
CA ASN A 418 6.09 -8.64 17.83
C ASN A 418 6.13 -8.69 16.30
N LEU A 419 5.92 -7.55 15.65
CA LEU A 419 5.98 -7.41 14.21
C LEU A 419 6.35 -5.98 13.85
N SER A 420 7.47 -5.83 13.14
CA SER A 420 8.02 -4.54 12.75
C SER A 420 8.73 -4.64 11.40
N ASN A 421 8.77 -3.54 10.65
CA ASN A 421 9.70 -3.37 9.55
C ASN A 421 10.56 -2.12 9.73
N THR A 422 11.68 -2.08 9.02
CA THR A 422 12.74 -1.07 9.16
C THR A 422 12.36 0.33 8.69
N THR A 423 11.20 0.50 8.06
CA THR A 423 10.72 1.79 7.54
C THR A 423 9.48 2.31 8.22
N MET A 424 8.72 1.47 8.92
CA MET A 424 7.42 1.83 9.50
C MET A 424 7.44 1.81 11.03
N GLU A 425 8.21 0.89 11.61
CA GLU A 425 8.44 0.75 13.06
C GLU A 425 9.94 0.93 13.37
N SER A 426 10.62 1.78 12.59
CA SER A 426 12.08 1.92 12.54
C SER A 426 12.73 2.05 13.92
N PHE A 427 12.11 2.85 14.79
CA PHE A 427 12.59 3.19 16.13
C PHE A 427 11.93 2.37 17.25
N PHE A 428 10.88 1.60 16.94
CA PHE A 428 10.05 0.87 17.90
C PHE A 428 9.75 -0.56 17.42
N GLN A 429 10.81 -1.35 17.22
CA GLN A 429 10.71 -2.66 16.56
C GLN A 429 10.20 -3.81 17.46
N GLU A 430 9.96 -3.55 18.75
CA GLU A 430 9.45 -4.54 19.72
C GLU A 430 7.92 -4.52 19.85
N GLU A 431 7.23 -3.66 19.12
CA GLU A 431 5.77 -3.53 19.20
C GLU A 431 5.04 -4.60 18.37
N ASN A 432 3.74 -4.79 18.66
CA ASN A 432 2.82 -5.39 17.69
C ASN A 432 1.85 -4.35 17.16
N CYS A 433 1.48 -4.53 15.89
CA CYS A 433 0.48 -3.70 15.23
C CYS A 433 -0.83 -3.62 16.02
N SER A 434 -1.27 -4.72 16.64
CA SER A 434 -2.45 -4.73 17.52
C SER A 434 -2.29 -3.98 18.84
N ALA A 435 -1.08 -3.75 19.35
CA ALA A 435 -0.83 -2.99 20.57
C ALA A 435 -0.77 -1.50 20.26
N CYS A 436 -0.10 -1.12 19.17
CA CYS A 436 -0.16 0.25 18.63
C CYS A 436 -1.60 0.65 18.28
N HIS A 437 -2.44 -0.35 17.97
CA HIS A 437 -3.83 -0.20 17.57
C HIS A 437 -4.78 -1.03 18.45
N SER A 438 -4.62 -0.95 19.78
CA SER A 438 -5.43 -1.72 20.75
C SER A 438 -6.93 -1.56 20.58
N ASP A 439 -7.37 -0.39 20.08
CA ASP A 439 -8.77 -0.10 19.76
C ASP A 439 -9.38 -1.11 18.76
N ALA A 440 -8.55 -1.77 17.94
CA ALA A 440 -8.99 -2.78 16.96
C ALA A 440 -9.69 -4.00 17.59
N ALA A 441 -9.55 -4.20 18.91
CA ALA A 441 -10.28 -5.21 19.65
C ALA A 441 -11.72 -4.79 20.02
N GLU A 442 -11.99 -3.49 20.14
CA GLU A 442 -13.28 -2.94 20.61
C GLU A 442 -14.10 -2.30 19.47
N GLN A 443 -13.42 -1.67 18.51
CA GLN A 443 -14.00 -1.07 17.31
C GLN A 443 -13.11 -1.38 16.11
N ASP A 444 -13.63 -1.30 14.87
CA ASP A 444 -12.70 -1.45 13.77
C ASP A 444 -11.71 -0.31 13.73
N PHE A 445 -10.48 -0.76 13.48
CA PHE A 445 -9.31 0.05 13.27
C PHE A 445 -9.55 1.20 12.29
N MET A 446 -8.99 2.36 12.64
CA MET A 446 -8.79 3.45 11.70
C MET A 446 -7.44 4.09 11.90
N PHE A 447 -6.66 4.21 10.82
CA PHE A 447 -5.54 5.14 10.74
C PHE A 447 -5.94 6.59 11.08
N LEU A 448 -7.24 6.94 11.07
CA LEU A 448 -7.75 8.30 11.35
C LEU A 448 -7.66 8.75 12.82
N ASN A 449 -7.37 7.86 13.78
CA ASN A 449 -7.24 8.26 15.18
C ASN A 449 -5.87 8.88 15.50
N ASP A 450 -4.91 8.77 14.56
CA ASP A 450 -3.70 9.56 14.62
C ASP A 450 -4.09 11.05 14.54
N SER A 451 -3.84 11.77 15.64
CA SER A 451 -4.12 13.20 15.77
C SER A 451 -3.58 14.02 14.58
N LYS A 452 -2.55 13.51 13.90
CA LYS A 452 -1.93 14.08 12.70
C LYS A 452 -2.79 13.97 11.44
N LEU A 453 -3.51 12.86 11.23
CA LEU A 453 -4.39 12.69 10.07
C LEU A 453 -5.65 13.58 10.15
N LYS A 454 -6.03 14.06 11.34
CA LYS A 454 -7.10 15.06 11.51
C LYS A 454 -6.66 16.45 11.04
N SER A 455 -5.36 16.77 11.13
CA SER A 455 -4.78 18.03 10.71
C SER A 455 -3.89 17.87 9.47
N LEU A 456 -4.49 17.55 8.32
CA LEU A 456 -3.87 17.92 7.03
C LEU A 456 -3.36 19.36 7.17
N PRO A 457 -2.07 19.63 6.90
CA PRO A 457 -1.53 20.95 7.14
C PRO A 457 -2.34 22.02 6.41
N ASP A 458 -2.68 23.13 7.07
CA ASP A 458 -3.54 24.19 6.51
C ASP A 458 -3.00 24.79 5.19
N TRP A 459 -1.70 24.63 4.94
CA TRP A 459 -1.05 25.07 3.71
C TRP A 459 -1.30 24.15 2.51
N ILE A 460 -1.78 22.92 2.71
CA ILE A 460 -2.25 22.04 1.63
C ILE A 460 -3.63 22.55 1.19
N GLN A 461 -3.60 23.56 0.33
CA GLN A 461 -4.76 23.98 -0.45
C GLN A 461 -4.75 23.18 -1.75
N LEU A 462 -5.91 22.84 -2.30
CA LEU A 462 -6.00 22.08 -3.54
C LEU A 462 -6.48 22.99 -4.65
N SER A 463 -5.98 22.74 -5.85
CA SER A 463 -6.52 23.25 -7.10
C SER A 463 -7.02 22.05 -7.91
N GLY A 464 -8.17 22.24 -8.57
CA GLY A 464 -9.01 21.15 -9.10
C GLY A 464 -8.39 20.24 -10.17
N ASP A 465 -9.24 19.33 -10.65
CA ASP A 465 -8.97 18.23 -11.60
C ASP A 465 -7.81 18.45 -12.58
N ALA A 466 -6.70 17.74 -12.35
CA ALA A 466 -5.63 17.58 -13.33
C ALA A 466 -5.72 16.20 -14.00
N LYS A 467 -6.28 16.13 -15.23
CA LYS A 467 -6.11 14.93 -16.07
C LYS A 467 -4.70 14.92 -16.63
N LEU A 468 -3.84 14.03 -16.11
CA LEU A 468 -2.44 13.93 -16.53
C LEU A 468 -2.27 13.39 -17.95
N PHE A 469 -3.10 12.42 -18.34
CA PHE A 469 -2.99 11.72 -19.60
C PHE A 469 -4.39 11.54 -20.21
N ASN A 470 -4.55 11.95 -21.47
CA ASN A 470 -5.74 11.65 -22.28
C ASN A 470 -5.58 10.27 -22.91
#